data_AF-A0A3R8R647-F1
#
_entry.id   AF-A0A3R8R647-F1
#
_cell.length_a   1.000
_cell.length_b   1.000
_cell.length_c   1.000
_cell.angle_alpha   90.00
_cell.angle_beta   90.00
_cell.angle_gamma   90.00
#
_symmetry.space_group_name_H-M   'P 1'
#
loop_
_entity.id
_entity.type
_entity.pdbx_description
1 polymer ?
#
loop_
_entity_poly.entity_id
_entity_poly.type
_entity_poly.pdbx_seq_one_letter_code
_entity_poly.pdbx_strand_id
1 'polypeptide(L)'
;MTYQHMGTYGFLTDYIHLSFLVGILLGYLYFRRRQISVGGSLAVGYLASALYMVTNVAVTVAVSLIGYVIIRFVVLKLFLPRPRQIFAIGLAVGVICGGLWLIAAHMIFPDAMETHGLALIGVIVPGMLCNSFIKQGLGRTLVPLAVMIPLSAALGLALTLLTSTVLPWSLATTIFTPEAEPLPLLFGMSAASVLFAVLIQEGTVTGLKLRTCGYVTAGMVVVGATNAATLVVLALAAVLLAAVYVPYSRVVPLFGKDRFVVLSLVSFVVVTLLELVAASVFGVRLGGPQNVVFCVLPAIIVNDVVQYGLRRTATGFGLSAAGCAAIATPVLMLT
;
A
#
# COMPACT_ATOMS: atom_id res chain seq x y z
N MET A 1 3.63 1.74 26.17
CA MET A 1 4.01 3.16 26.39
C MET A 1 5.43 3.19 26.89
N THR A 2 6.37 3.45 25.99
CA THR A 2 7.82 3.37 26.25
C THR A 2 8.51 4.49 25.50
N TYR A 3 9.54 5.08 26.08
CA TYR A 3 10.42 5.97 25.34
C TYR A 3 11.14 5.20 24.23
N GLN A 4 11.31 5.81 23.06
CA GLN A 4 12.07 5.27 21.95
C GLN A 4 13.11 6.29 21.49
N HIS A 5 14.28 5.81 21.11
CA HIS A 5 15.37 6.65 20.60
C HIS A 5 15.49 6.52 19.09
N MET A 6 16.01 7.56 18.44
CA MET A 6 16.28 7.53 17.01
C MET A 6 17.22 6.35 16.68
N GLY A 7 16.90 5.60 15.64
CA GLY A 7 17.62 4.39 15.26
C GLY A 7 17.12 3.09 15.91
N THR A 8 16.19 3.16 16.88
CA THR A 8 15.51 1.96 17.38
C THR A 8 14.42 1.49 16.42
N TYR A 9 14.13 0.19 16.42
CA TYR A 9 13.07 -0.42 15.62
C TYR A 9 11.68 0.21 15.88
N GLY A 10 11.36 0.48 17.16
CA GLY A 10 10.09 1.10 17.54
C GLY A 10 9.96 2.52 16.98
N PHE A 11 11.03 3.32 17.08
CA PHE A 11 11.07 4.67 16.50
C PHE A 11 10.86 4.65 14.98
N LEU A 12 11.54 3.74 14.26
CA LEU A 12 11.37 3.61 12.82
C LEU A 12 9.92 3.23 12.46
N THR A 13 9.34 2.30 13.21
CA THR A 13 7.96 1.85 12.97
C THR A 13 6.96 2.99 13.18
N ASP A 14 7.08 3.75 14.27
CA ASP A 14 6.25 4.92 14.54
C ASP A 14 6.41 5.99 13.43
N TYR A 15 7.65 6.24 13.01
CA TYR A 15 7.95 7.16 11.91
C TYR A 15 7.22 6.78 10.61
N ILE A 16 7.27 5.50 10.23
CA ILE A 16 6.63 5.00 9.01
C ILE A 16 5.11 5.20 9.10
N HIS A 17 4.47 4.81 10.20
CA HIS A 17 3.02 4.91 10.38
C HIS A 17 2.54 6.38 10.41
N LEU A 18 3.21 7.23 11.19
CA LEU A 18 2.84 8.64 11.33
C LEU A 18 3.09 9.42 10.04
N SER A 19 4.22 9.22 9.37
CA SER A 19 4.51 9.85 8.08
C SER A 19 3.50 9.42 7.01
N PHE A 20 3.09 8.15 7.02
CA PHE A 20 2.07 7.65 6.11
C PHE A 20 0.71 8.33 6.34
N LEU A 21 0.23 8.36 7.58
CA LEU A 21 -1.04 9.00 7.95
C LEU A 21 -1.05 10.49 7.60
N VAL A 22 0.01 11.21 7.95
CA VAL A 22 0.18 12.62 7.60
C VAL A 22 0.18 12.81 6.08
N GLY A 23 0.85 11.93 5.34
CA GLY A 23 0.89 11.99 3.88
C GLY A 23 -0.46 11.73 3.22
N ILE A 24 -1.30 10.83 3.76
CA ILE A 24 -2.69 10.66 3.32
C ILE A 24 -3.47 11.95 3.57
N LEU A 25 -3.37 12.54 4.76
CA LEU A 25 -4.11 13.75 5.13
C LEU A 25 -3.69 14.95 4.28
N LEU A 26 -2.40 15.18 4.10
CA LEU A 26 -1.89 16.25 3.24
C LEU A 26 -2.27 16.01 1.77
N GLY A 27 -2.13 14.78 1.29
CA GLY A 27 -2.62 14.32 -0.02
C GLY A 27 -4.08 14.70 -0.26
N TYR A 28 -4.92 14.39 0.73
CA TYR A 28 -6.34 14.65 0.70
C TYR A 28 -6.69 16.14 0.76
N LEU A 29 -6.09 16.90 1.68
CA LEU A 29 -6.32 18.34 1.83
C LEU A 29 -5.90 19.11 0.57
N TYR A 30 -4.77 18.74 -0.02
CA TYR A 30 -4.31 19.31 -1.28
C TYR A 30 -5.30 19.00 -2.42
N PHE A 31 -5.73 17.74 -2.54
CA PHE A 31 -6.73 17.34 -3.53
C PHE A 31 -8.04 18.12 -3.36
N ARG A 32 -8.55 18.27 -2.13
CA ARG A 32 -9.80 19.00 -1.88
C ARG A 32 -9.73 20.46 -2.30
N ARG A 33 -8.57 21.11 -2.10
CA ARG A 33 -8.37 22.53 -2.46
C ARG A 33 -8.03 22.75 -3.93
N ARG A 34 -7.21 21.89 -4.54
CA ARG A 34 -6.65 22.11 -5.89
C ARG A 34 -7.23 21.19 -6.95
N GLN A 35 -7.99 20.17 -6.57
CA GLN A 35 -8.52 19.11 -7.45
C GLN A 35 -7.43 18.35 -8.24
N ILE A 36 -6.20 18.40 -7.75
CA ILE A 36 -5.02 17.74 -8.32
C ILE A 36 -4.70 16.49 -7.48
N SER A 37 -4.48 15.38 -8.18
CA SER A 37 -4.27 14.05 -7.62
C SER A 37 -2.81 13.66 -7.75
N VAL A 38 -2.10 13.60 -6.63
CA VAL A 38 -0.66 13.32 -6.62
C VAL A 38 -0.42 11.83 -6.35
N GLY A 39 -0.67 10.99 -7.36
CA GLY A 39 -0.54 9.53 -7.20
C GLY A 39 -1.69 8.90 -6.41
N GLY A 40 -2.92 9.34 -6.67
CA GLY A 40 -4.09 8.87 -5.93
C GLY A 40 -4.16 9.42 -4.50
N SER A 41 -4.66 8.62 -3.56
CA SER A 41 -4.80 9.01 -2.15
C SER A 41 -3.67 8.49 -1.26
N LEU A 42 -2.84 7.56 -1.75
CA LEU A 42 -1.86 6.84 -0.93
C LEU A 42 -0.40 7.11 -1.31
N ALA A 43 -0.09 7.52 -2.55
CA ALA A 43 1.30 7.64 -3.00
C ALA A 43 2.14 8.59 -2.13
N VAL A 44 1.59 9.75 -1.76
CA VAL A 44 2.28 10.70 -0.89
C VAL A 44 2.58 10.07 0.47
N GLY A 45 1.61 9.36 1.07
CA GLY A 45 1.81 8.62 2.31
C GLY A 45 2.93 7.59 2.22
N TYR A 46 2.88 6.72 1.21
CA TYR A 46 3.90 5.67 1.02
C TYR A 46 5.30 6.23 0.76
N LEU A 47 5.42 7.27 -0.07
CA LEU A 47 6.74 7.85 -0.38
C LEU A 47 7.28 8.65 0.80
N ALA A 48 6.42 9.31 1.58
CA ALA A 48 6.83 9.98 2.81
C ALA A 48 7.30 8.99 3.87
N SER A 49 6.57 7.87 4.06
CA SER A 49 6.97 6.84 5.01
C SER A 49 8.25 6.13 4.61
N ALA A 50 8.61 6.11 3.32
CA ALA A 50 9.85 5.55 2.81
C ALA A 50 10.99 6.56 2.66
N LEU A 51 10.85 7.82 3.11
CA LEU A 51 11.87 8.84 2.88
C LEU A 51 13.18 8.57 3.62
N TYR A 52 13.16 7.71 4.66
CA TYR A 52 14.38 7.19 5.28
C TYR A 52 15.25 6.34 4.31
N MET A 53 14.67 5.87 3.21
CA MET A 53 15.33 5.18 2.09
C MET A 53 15.24 6.03 0.81
N VAL A 54 15.96 7.15 0.79
CA VAL A 54 15.86 8.16 -0.30
C VAL A 54 16.06 7.54 -1.70
N THR A 55 17.00 6.60 -1.84
CA THR A 55 17.25 5.88 -3.11
C THR A 55 16.00 5.16 -3.61
N ASN A 56 15.28 4.49 -2.71
CA ASN A 56 14.06 3.75 -3.05
C ASN A 56 12.93 4.68 -3.49
N VAL A 57 12.77 5.83 -2.83
CA VAL A 57 11.82 6.88 -3.25
C VAL A 57 12.17 7.41 -4.64
N ALA A 58 13.44 7.72 -4.87
CA ALA A 58 13.93 8.22 -6.16
C ALA A 58 13.70 7.22 -7.29
N VAL A 59 14.05 5.94 -7.08
CA VAL A 59 13.80 4.86 -8.04
C VAL A 59 12.31 4.69 -8.30
N THR A 60 11.46 4.73 -7.27
CA THR A 60 10.00 4.62 -7.44
C THR A 60 9.44 5.74 -8.34
N VAL A 61 9.93 6.98 -8.14
CA VAL A 61 9.56 8.11 -9.00
C VAL A 61 10.12 7.92 -10.43
N ALA A 62 11.37 7.50 -10.58
CA ALA A 62 11.97 7.22 -11.89
C ALA A 62 11.20 6.14 -12.67
N VAL A 63 10.84 5.04 -12.03
CA VAL A 63 10.02 3.97 -12.63
C VAL A 63 8.65 4.50 -13.05
N SER A 64 8.03 5.36 -12.25
CA SER A 64 6.75 5.98 -12.63
C SER A 64 6.87 6.89 -13.86
N LEU A 65 8.01 7.55 -14.06
CA LEU A 65 8.32 8.33 -15.27
C LEU A 65 8.57 7.44 -16.48
N ILE A 66 9.27 6.32 -16.32
CA ILE A 66 9.42 5.31 -17.38
C ILE A 66 8.04 4.81 -17.83
N GLY A 67 7.17 4.45 -16.88
CA GLY A 67 5.79 4.07 -17.17
C GLY A 67 5.02 5.17 -17.92
N TYR A 68 5.19 6.43 -17.52
CA TYR A 68 4.60 7.56 -18.24
C TYR A 68 5.10 7.68 -19.68
N VAL A 69 6.40 7.56 -19.92
CA VAL A 69 6.99 7.61 -21.26
C VAL A 69 6.45 6.48 -22.13
N ILE A 70 6.44 5.24 -21.62
CA ILE A 70 5.89 4.08 -22.33
C ILE A 70 4.43 4.31 -22.70
N ILE A 71 3.60 4.74 -21.75
CA ILE A 71 2.18 4.95 -22.02
C ILE A 71 1.97 6.11 -23.00
N ARG A 72 2.65 7.25 -22.79
CA ARG A 72 2.45 8.46 -23.58
C ARG A 72 2.91 8.31 -25.03
N PHE A 73 4.06 7.66 -25.25
CA PHE A 73 4.69 7.62 -26.56
C PHE A 73 4.48 6.31 -27.31
N VAL A 74 4.18 5.21 -26.62
CA VAL A 74 3.95 3.89 -27.23
C VAL A 74 2.47 3.51 -27.15
N VAL A 75 1.93 3.33 -25.94
CA VAL A 75 0.58 2.75 -25.75
C VAL A 75 -0.50 3.63 -26.37
N LEU A 76 -0.52 4.93 -26.04
CA LEU A 76 -1.52 5.88 -26.55
C LEU A 76 -1.45 6.08 -28.07
N LYS A 77 -0.32 5.73 -28.72
CA LYS A 77 -0.21 5.74 -30.19
C LYS A 77 -0.77 4.47 -30.82
N LEU A 78 -0.76 3.34 -30.10
CA LEU A 78 -1.26 2.06 -30.59
C LEU A 78 -2.78 1.92 -30.37
N PHE A 79 -3.29 2.33 -29.19
CA PHE A 79 -4.71 2.31 -28.87
C PHE A 79 -5.05 3.29 -27.74
N LEU A 80 -6.35 3.55 -27.52
CA LEU A 80 -6.84 4.40 -26.43
C LEU A 80 -7.35 3.54 -25.25
N PRO A 81 -6.46 3.12 -24.32
CA PRO A 81 -6.86 2.37 -23.12
C PRO A 81 -7.80 3.18 -22.23
N ARG A 82 -8.71 2.47 -21.54
CA ARG A 82 -9.52 3.06 -20.48
C ARG A 82 -8.63 3.51 -19.31
N PRO A 83 -9.04 4.50 -18.48
CA PRO A 83 -8.24 4.99 -17.36
C PRO A 83 -7.76 3.91 -16.37
N ARG A 84 -8.50 2.82 -16.22
CA ARG A 84 -8.12 1.68 -15.36
C ARG A 84 -7.04 0.80 -16.00
N GLN A 85 -7.06 0.67 -17.32
CA GLN A 85 -6.03 -0.05 -18.07
C GLN A 85 -4.70 0.72 -18.05
N ILE A 86 -4.74 2.06 -18.11
CA ILE A 86 -3.56 2.92 -17.93
C ILE A 86 -2.90 2.65 -16.56
N PHE A 87 -3.71 2.58 -15.50
CA PHE A 87 -3.24 2.24 -14.16
C PHE A 87 -2.65 0.82 -14.10
N ALA A 88 -3.32 -0.17 -14.69
CA ALA A 88 -2.84 -1.55 -14.77
C ALA A 88 -1.50 -1.68 -15.50
N ILE A 89 -1.34 -1.00 -16.65
CA ILE A 89 -0.07 -0.97 -17.39
C ILE A 89 1.02 -0.31 -16.54
N GLY A 90 0.70 0.80 -15.87
CA GLY A 90 1.63 1.45 -14.95
C GLY A 90 2.09 0.55 -13.80
N LEU A 91 1.17 -0.28 -13.24
CA LEU A 91 1.53 -1.29 -12.25
C LEU A 91 2.43 -2.38 -12.84
N ALA A 92 2.13 -2.86 -14.05
CA ALA A 92 2.97 -3.86 -14.73
C ALA A 92 4.38 -3.35 -15.00
N VAL A 93 4.53 -2.09 -15.43
CA VAL A 93 5.85 -1.43 -15.54
C VAL A 93 6.51 -1.33 -14.17
N GLY A 94 5.76 -0.97 -13.13
CA GLY A 94 6.24 -0.95 -11.74
C GLY A 94 6.82 -2.30 -11.30
N VAL A 95 6.10 -3.39 -11.57
CA VAL A 95 6.54 -4.77 -11.28
C VAL A 95 7.81 -5.12 -12.06
N ILE A 96 7.86 -4.86 -13.37
CA ILE A 96 9.03 -5.22 -14.20
C ILE A 96 10.26 -4.42 -13.76
N CYS A 97 10.14 -3.09 -13.69
CA CYS A 97 11.26 -2.23 -13.31
C CYS A 97 11.66 -2.42 -11.84
N GLY A 98 10.71 -2.68 -10.95
CA GLY A 98 10.99 -3.02 -9.55
C GLY A 98 11.76 -4.33 -9.42
N GLY A 99 11.40 -5.34 -10.21
CA GLY A 99 12.15 -6.60 -10.27
C GLY A 99 13.57 -6.41 -10.81
N LEU A 100 13.72 -5.62 -11.88
CA LEU A 100 15.04 -5.24 -12.40
C LEU A 100 15.88 -4.47 -11.37
N TRP A 101 15.26 -3.57 -10.59
CA TRP A 101 15.94 -2.88 -9.51
C TRP A 101 16.37 -3.84 -8.40
N LEU A 102 15.55 -4.81 -8.00
CA LEU A 102 15.95 -5.79 -7.00
C LEU A 102 17.17 -6.60 -7.45
N ILE A 103 17.21 -7.02 -8.72
CA ILE A 103 18.37 -7.71 -9.31
C ILE A 103 19.59 -6.78 -9.33
N ALA A 104 19.43 -5.55 -9.81
CA ALA A 104 20.53 -4.59 -9.88
C ALA A 104 21.07 -4.21 -8.48
N ALA A 105 20.18 -4.00 -7.51
CA ALA A 105 20.53 -3.71 -6.13
C ALA A 105 21.28 -4.87 -5.48
N HIS A 106 20.91 -6.12 -5.78
CA HIS A 106 21.67 -7.28 -5.33
C HIS A 106 23.09 -7.31 -5.90
N MET A 107 23.27 -6.92 -7.17
CA MET A 107 24.59 -6.87 -7.80
C MET A 107 25.46 -5.69 -7.34
N ILE A 108 24.84 -4.54 -7.04
CA ILE A 108 25.56 -3.30 -6.69
C ILE A 108 25.79 -3.18 -5.18
N PHE A 109 24.86 -3.68 -4.36
CA PHE A 109 24.87 -3.58 -2.90
C PHE A 109 24.64 -4.94 -2.23
N PRO A 110 25.57 -5.91 -2.37
CA PRO A 110 25.39 -7.27 -1.86
C PRO A 110 25.17 -7.33 -0.34
N ASP A 111 25.77 -6.43 0.43
CA ASP A 111 25.67 -6.41 1.90
C ASP A 111 24.47 -5.61 2.45
N ALA A 112 23.67 -4.96 1.59
CA ALA A 112 22.59 -4.06 2.02
C ALA A 112 21.18 -4.54 1.60
N MET A 113 21.01 -5.85 1.38
CA MET A 113 19.74 -6.43 0.90
C MET A 113 18.54 -6.14 1.80
N GLU A 114 18.71 -6.17 3.12
CA GLU A 114 17.63 -5.87 4.08
C GLU A 114 17.20 -4.39 4.02
N THR A 115 18.11 -3.52 3.60
CA THR A 115 17.99 -2.06 3.61
C THR A 115 17.52 -1.46 2.27
N HIS A 116 17.14 -2.28 1.29
CA HIS A 116 16.75 -1.80 -0.04
C HIS A 116 15.40 -2.33 -0.56
N GLY A 117 14.59 -2.95 0.31
CA GLY A 117 13.27 -3.48 -0.02
C GLY A 117 12.30 -2.45 -0.62
N LEU A 118 12.14 -2.44 -1.94
CA LEU A 118 11.05 -1.75 -2.66
C LEU A 118 9.71 -2.52 -2.61
N ALA A 119 9.61 -3.57 -1.79
CA ALA A 119 8.73 -4.71 -2.05
C ALA A 119 7.26 -4.36 -2.33
N LEU A 120 6.68 -3.40 -1.60
CA LEU A 120 5.28 -2.98 -1.74
C LEU A 120 5.09 -1.59 -2.34
N ILE A 121 5.92 -0.65 -1.89
CA ILE A 121 5.89 0.74 -2.36
C ILE A 121 6.25 0.80 -3.85
N GLY A 122 7.27 0.04 -4.26
CA GLY A 122 7.74 -0.05 -5.63
C GLY A 122 6.78 -0.75 -6.60
N VAL A 123 5.77 -1.47 -6.10
CA VAL A 123 4.77 -2.14 -6.95
C VAL A 123 3.56 -1.25 -7.20
N ILE A 124 2.97 -0.67 -6.14
CA ILE A 124 1.69 0.06 -6.25
C ILE A 124 1.89 1.52 -6.65
N VAL A 125 2.89 2.18 -6.04
CA VAL A 125 3.07 3.64 -6.19
C VAL A 125 3.40 4.05 -7.61
N PRO A 126 4.26 3.34 -8.37
CA PRO A 126 4.55 3.72 -9.75
C PRO A 126 3.30 3.75 -10.63
N GLY A 127 2.41 2.78 -10.50
CA GLY A 127 1.14 2.77 -11.24
C GLY A 127 0.25 3.95 -10.87
N MET A 128 0.17 4.30 -9.59
CA MET A 128 -0.65 5.43 -9.12
C MET A 128 -0.13 6.78 -9.64
N LEU A 129 1.19 6.97 -9.58
CA LEU A 129 1.86 8.17 -10.10
C LEU A 129 1.74 8.25 -11.62
N CYS A 130 2.02 7.17 -12.33
CA CYS A 130 1.93 7.11 -13.78
C CYS A 130 0.52 7.50 -14.27
N ASN A 131 -0.53 6.95 -13.65
CA ASN A 131 -1.93 7.32 -13.96
C ASN A 131 -2.20 8.82 -13.71
N SER A 132 -1.58 9.41 -12.69
CA SER A 132 -1.71 10.84 -12.40
C SER A 132 -0.97 11.70 -13.43
N PHE A 133 0.24 11.29 -13.84
CA PHE A 133 1.01 11.95 -14.90
C PHE A 133 0.26 11.97 -16.23
N ILE A 134 -0.37 10.86 -16.62
CA ILE A 134 -1.13 10.77 -17.87
C ILE A 134 -2.39 11.64 -17.82
N LYS A 135 -3.08 11.70 -16.68
CA LYS A 135 -4.33 12.47 -16.55
C LYS A 135 -4.13 13.98 -16.37
N GLN A 136 -3.11 14.37 -15.62
CA GLN A 136 -2.96 15.74 -15.12
C GLN A 136 -1.69 16.44 -15.64
N GLY A 137 -0.78 15.67 -16.24
CA GLY A 137 0.52 16.15 -16.69
C GLY A 137 1.60 16.05 -15.61
N LEU A 138 2.85 16.02 -16.06
CA LEU A 138 4.02 15.91 -15.19
C LEU A 138 4.14 17.08 -14.23
N GLY A 139 4.12 18.33 -14.72
CA GLY A 139 4.33 19.51 -13.88
C GLY A 139 3.29 19.64 -12.75
N ARG A 140 2.01 19.37 -13.06
CA ARG A 140 0.93 19.42 -12.07
C ARG A 140 0.99 18.30 -11.03
N THR A 141 1.77 17.24 -11.27
CA THR A 141 1.88 16.11 -10.35
C THR A 141 3.23 16.12 -9.61
N LEU A 142 4.35 16.30 -10.32
CA LEU A 142 5.69 16.25 -9.74
C LEU A 142 6.01 17.42 -8.81
N VAL A 143 5.58 18.64 -9.16
CA VAL A 143 5.84 19.82 -8.32
C VAL A 143 5.20 19.66 -6.94
N PRO A 144 3.89 19.36 -6.81
CA PRO A 144 3.32 19.11 -5.49
C PRO A 144 3.88 17.83 -4.85
N LEU A 145 4.19 16.78 -5.61
CA LEU A 145 4.83 15.58 -5.07
C LEU A 145 6.16 15.91 -4.36
N ALA A 146 7.02 16.71 -5.00
CA ALA A 146 8.33 17.10 -4.49
C ALA A 146 8.26 17.94 -3.21
N VAL A 147 7.15 18.66 -2.98
CA VAL A 147 6.92 19.43 -1.75
C VAL A 147 6.23 18.58 -0.67
N MET A 148 5.22 17.80 -1.07
CA MET A 148 4.38 17.08 -0.12
C MET A 148 5.07 15.89 0.51
N ILE A 149 5.96 15.18 -0.20
CA ILE A 149 6.74 14.08 0.36
C ILE A 149 7.61 14.56 1.54
N PRO A 150 8.55 15.51 1.36
CA PRO A 150 9.42 15.95 2.45
C PRO A 150 8.62 16.64 3.56
N LEU A 151 7.56 17.39 3.24
CA LEU A 151 6.70 17.99 4.26
C LEU A 151 6.00 16.92 5.12
N SER A 152 5.45 15.88 4.50
CA SER A 152 4.77 14.80 5.23
C SER A 152 5.75 14.02 6.10
N ALA A 153 6.94 13.74 5.57
CA ALA A 153 8.00 13.06 6.30
C ALA A 153 8.54 13.90 7.47
N ALA A 154 8.72 15.21 7.28
CA ALA A 154 9.17 16.11 8.34
C ALA A 154 8.14 16.23 9.46
N LEU A 155 6.86 16.37 9.12
CA LEU A 155 5.77 16.38 10.11
C LEU A 155 5.64 15.02 10.80
N GLY A 156 5.73 13.91 10.07
CA GLY A 156 5.74 12.57 10.64
C GLY A 156 6.91 12.36 11.60
N LEU A 157 8.11 12.83 11.25
CA LEU A 157 9.29 12.81 12.13
C LEU A 157 9.08 13.66 13.38
N ALA A 158 8.54 14.87 13.24
CA ALA A 158 8.24 15.75 14.37
C ALA A 158 7.23 15.11 15.35
N LEU A 159 6.17 14.48 14.82
CA LEU A 159 5.21 13.73 15.62
C LEU A 159 5.84 12.50 16.27
N THR A 160 6.74 11.82 15.57
CA THR A 160 7.45 10.65 16.11
C THR A 160 8.37 11.06 17.26
N LEU A 161 9.14 12.13 17.09
CA LEU A 161 9.96 12.70 18.16
C LEU A 161 9.08 13.08 19.36
N LEU A 162 7.98 13.79 19.13
CA LEU A 162 7.04 14.15 20.20
C LEU A 162 6.49 12.93 20.95
N THR A 163 6.08 11.88 20.24
CA THR A 163 5.42 10.68 20.79
C THR A 163 6.36 9.57 21.26
N SER A 164 7.65 9.68 20.92
CA SER A 164 8.68 8.70 21.31
C SER A 164 9.63 9.24 22.37
N THR A 165 9.96 10.54 22.36
CA THR A 165 10.98 11.11 23.27
C THR A 165 10.37 12.02 24.33
N VAL A 166 9.33 12.79 24.01
CA VAL A 166 8.73 13.76 24.94
C VAL A 166 7.58 13.13 25.71
N LEU A 167 6.64 12.53 24.99
CA LEU A 167 5.48 11.83 25.52
C LEU A 167 5.74 10.34 25.33
N PRO A 168 5.71 9.48 26.37
CA PRO A 168 6.01 8.05 26.23
C PRO A 168 4.84 7.27 25.59
N TRP A 169 4.24 7.80 24.52
CA TRP A 169 3.03 7.28 23.88
C TRP A 169 3.29 6.25 22.79
N SER A 170 4.55 5.98 22.45
CA SER A 170 4.89 4.91 21.52
C SER A 170 4.31 3.56 21.97
N LEU A 171 3.63 2.92 21.02
CA LEU A 171 3.08 1.56 21.14
C LEU A 171 3.90 0.55 20.34
N ALA A 172 4.89 1.00 19.56
CA ALA A 172 5.56 0.16 18.58
C ALA A 172 6.22 -1.09 19.18
N THR A 173 6.90 -0.97 20.31
CA THR A 173 7.53 -2.12 21.01
C THR A 173 6.55 -3.03 21.72
N THR A 174 5.32 -2.55 21.95
CA THR A 174 4.24 -3.34 22.54
C THR A 174 3.58 -4.20 21.48
N ILE A 175 3.33 -3.61 20.30
CA ILE A 175 2.56 -4.22 19.22
C ILE A 175 3.43 -5.03 18.26
N PHE A 176 4.65 -4.57 17.96
CA PHE A 176 5.46 -5.10 16.88
C PHE A 176 6.73 -5.80 17.36
N THR A 177 7.19 -6.75 16.54
CA THR A 177 8.46 -7.48 16.73
C THR A 177 9.39 -7.28 15.54
N PRO A 178 10.72 -7.16 15.76
CA PRO A 178 11.69 -7.17 14.67
C PRO A 178 11.75 -8.57 14.07
N GLU A 179 10.93 -8.81 13.03
CA GLU A 179 11.03 -10.00 12.19
C GLU A 179 11.65 -9.62 10.85
N ALA A 180 12.60 -10.43 10.38
CA ALA A 180 13.18 -10.30 9.05
C ALA A 180 12.12 -10.72 8.03
N GLU A 181 11.51 -9.73 7.38
CA GLU A 181 10.47 -10.00 6.40
C GLU A 181 11.07 -10.55 5.09
N PRO A 182 10.48 -11.60 4.50
CA PRO A 182 10.95 -12.18 3.24
C PRO A 182 10.61 -11.25 2.07
N LEU A 183 11.39 -10.18 1.89
CA LEU A 183 11.25 -9.15 0.85
C LEU A 183 11.03 -9.74 -0.56
N PRO A 184 11.75 -10.80 -1.00
CA PRO A 184 11.52 -11.41 -2.31
C PRO A 184 10.14 -12.06 -2.44
N LEU A 185 9.66 -12.73 -1.37
CA LEU A 185 8.34 -13.36 -1.34
C LEU A 185 7.23 -12.30 -1.39
N LEU A 186 7.37 -11.24 -0.58
CA LEU A 186 6.43 -10.11 -0.57
C LEU A 186 6.32 -9.43 -1.93
N PHE A 187 7.46 -9.15 -2.56
CA PHE A 187 7.49 -8.57 -3.88
C PHE A 187 6.89 -9.52 -4.93
N GLY A 188 7.31 -10.78 -4.94
CA GLY A 188 6.85 -11.79 -5.89
C GLY A 188 5.34 -12.04 -5.79
N MET A 189 4.79 -12.13 -4.58
CA MET A 189 3.35 -12.31 -4.36
C MET A 189 2.56 -11.04 -4.70
N SER A 190 3.10 -9.86 -4.40
CA SER A 190 2.49 -8.59 -4.81
C SER A 190 2.44 -8.46 -6.33
N ALA A 191 3.53 -8.84 -7.03
CA ALA A 191 3.61 -8.87 -8.48
C ALA A 191 2.62 -9.86 -9.09
N ALA A 192 2.57 -11.10 -8.58
CA ALA A 192 1.61 -12.11 -8.99
C ALA A 192 0.16 -11.62 -8.81
N SER A 193 -0.13 -11.00 -7.66
CA SER A 193 -1.44 -10.41 -7.37
C SER A 193 -1.81 -9.33 -8.37
N VAL A 194 -0.88 -8.45 -8.74
CA VAL A 194 -1.12 -7.42 -9.77
C VAL A 194 -1.47 -8.09 -11.09
N LEU A 195 -0.71 -9.10 -11.53
CA LEU A 195 -0.97 -9.78 -12.80
C LEU A 195 -2.34 -10.47 -12.81
N PHE A 196 -2.68 -11.23 -11.77
CA PHE A 196 -4.00 -11.84 -11.65
C PHE A 196 -5.11 -10.81 -11.56
N ALA A 197 -4.92 -9.72 -10.81
CA ALA A 197 -5.89 -8.64 -10.74
C ALA A 197 -6.10 -8.00 -12.12
N VAL A 198 -5.04 -7.76 -12.90
CA VAL A 198 -5.17 -7.24 -14.27
C VAL A 198 -5.91 -8.23 -15.17
N LEU A 199 -5.58 -9.52 -15.12
CA LEU A 199 -6.24 -10.56 -15.92
C LEU A 199 -7.73 -10.70 -15.57
N ILE A 200 -8.07 -10.82 -14.28
CA ILE A 200 -9.44 -11.00 -13.80
C ILE A 200 -10.28 -9.75 -14.06
N GLN A 201 -9.71 -8.55 -13.84
CA GLN A 201 -10.44 -7.30 -13.94
C GLN A 201 -10.55 -6.76 -15.37
N GLU A 202 -9.54 -7.00 -16.22
CA GLU A 202 -9.42 -6.41 -17.55
C GLU A 202 -9.34 -7.45 -18.69
N GLY A 203 -8.80 -8.65 -18.44
CA GLY A 203 -8.41 -9.62 -19.48
C GLY A 203 -9.43 -10.71 -19.83
N THR A 204 -10.15 -11.30 -18.87
CA THR A 204 -10.78 -12.62 -19.15
C THR A 204 -12.20 -12.85 -18.64
N VAL A 205 -12.87 -11.87 -18.04
CA VAL A 205 -14.29 -12.07 -17.62
C VAL A 205 -15.15 -10.83 -17.86
N THR A 206 -15.19 -10.37 -19.10
CA THR A 206 -16.02 -9.24 -19.55
C THR A 206 -17.49 -9.41 -19.20
N GLY A 207 -17.97 -10.66 -19.05
CA GLY A 207 -19.34 -10.97 -18.62
C GLY A 207 -19.63 -10.76 -17.13
N LEU A 208 -18.71 -11.13 -16.22
CA LEU A 208 -19.02 -11.21 -14.77
C LEU A 208 -18.66 -9.94 -13.98
N LYS A 209 -17.90 -8.99 -14.57
CA LYS A 209 -17.52 -7.71 -13.93
C LYS A 209 -16.93 -7.89 -12.51
N LEU A 210 -16.01 -8.83 -12.35
CA LEU A 210 -15.41 -9.20 -11.06
C LEU A 210 -14.48 -8.12 -10.51
N ARG A 211 -14.26 -8.14 -9.19
CA ARG A 211 -13.35 -7.24 -8.45
C ARG A 211 -12.49 -8.04 -7.50
N THR A 212 -11.23 -7.64 -7.33
CA THR A 212 -10.23 -8.41 -6.55
C THR A 212 -9.82 -7.71 -5.25
N CYS A 213 -10.65 -6.81 -4.72
CA CYS A 213 -10.34 -5.99 -3.54
C CYS A 213 -9.05 -5.16 -3.74
N GLY A 214 -8.89 -4.49 -4.87
CA GLY A 214 -7.61 -3.87 -5.27
C GLY A 214 -6.62 -4.84 -5.94
N TYR A 215 -5.42 -4.36 -6.26
CA TYR A 215 -4.48 -5.10 -7.12
C TYR A 215 -3.45 -5.93 -6.35
N VAL A 216 -3.16 -5.59 -5.09
CA VAL A 216 -2.10 -6.24 -4.30
C VAL A 216 -2.64 -7.04 -3.10
N THR A 217 -3.91 -6.84 -2.75
CA THR A 217 -4.55 -7.44 -1.57
C THR A 217 -4.49 -8.96 -1.56
N ALA A 218 -4.69 -9.64 -2.70
CA ALA A 218 -4.64 -11.10 -2.74
C ALA A 218 -3.23 -11.63 -2.42
N GLY A 219 -2.20 -11.01 -2.99
CA GLY A 219 -0.80 -11.35 -2.72
C GLY A 219 -0.43 -11.14 -1.26
N MET A 220 -0.88 -10.02 -0.67
CA MET A 220 -0.62 -9.73 0.74
C MET A 220 -1.34 -10.68 1.69
N VAL A 221 -2.55 -11.11 1.36
CA VAL A 221 -3.27 -12.11 2.14
C VAL A 221 -2.54 -13.45 2.08
N VAL A 222 -2.03 -13.84 0.90
CA VAL A 222 -1.27 -15.10 0.75
C VAL A 222 0.04 -15.05 1.51
N VAL A 223 0.76 -13.92 1.50
CA VAL A 223 1.97 -13.76 2.32
C VAL A 223 1.62 -13.76 3.81
N GLY A 224 0.58 -13.02 4.21
CA GLY A 224 0.09 -12.99 5.57
C GLY A 224 -0.43 -14.34 6.08
N ALA A 225 -0.73 -15.28 5.19
CA ALA A 225 -1.17 -16.63 5.57
C ALA A 225 -0.07 -17.47 6.24
N THR A 226 1.20 -17.05 6.18
CA THR A 226 2.27 -17.64 6.98
C THR A 226 2.06 -17.41 8.49
N ASN A 227 1.32 -16.36 8.86
CA ASN A 227 0.95 -16.06 10.24
C ASN A 227 -0.57 -15.96 10.39
N ALA A 228 -1.17 -16.99 10.99
CA ALA A 228 -2.61 -17.07 11.20
C ALA A 228 -3.19 -15.84 11.95
N ALA A 229 -2.42 -15.24 12.85
CA ALA A 229 -2.87 -14.06 13.59
C ALA A 229 -3.03 -12.84 12.68
N THR A 230 -2.14 -12.63 11.71
CA THR A 230 -2.24 -11.56 10.72
C THR A 230 -3.53 -11.68 9.90
N LEU A 231 -3.89 -12.90 9.49
CA LEU A 231 -5.14 -13.15 8.77
C LEU A 231 -6.37 -12.88 9.64
N VAL A 232 -6.35 -13.31 10.89
CA VAL A 232 -7.45 -13.09 11.83
C VAL A 232 -7.65 -11.60 12.08
N VAL A 233 -6.57 -10.86 12.37
CA VAL A 233 -6.61 -9.41 12.55
C VAL A 233 -7.13 -8.71 11.29
N LEU A 234 -6.65 -9.09 10.10
CA LEU A 234 -7.11 -8.52 8.84
C LEU A 234 -8.61 -8.76 8.59
N ALA A 235 -9.07 -10.00 8.83
CA ALA A 235 -10.48 -10.37 8.64
C ALA A 235 -11.39 -9.63 9.64
N LEU A 236 -11.02 -9.61 10.92
CA LEU A 236 -11.74 -8.88 11.96
C LEU A 236 -11.76 -7.38 11.67
N ALA A 237 -10.63 -6.80 11.23
CA ALA A 237 -10.55 -5.39 10.88
C ALA A 237 -11.49 -5.05 9.71
N ALA A 238 -11.55 -5.89 8.67
CA ALA A 238 -12.46 -5.69 7.55
C ALA A 238 -13.94 -5.79 7.97
N VAL A 239 -14.28 -6.75 8.83
CA VAL A 239 -15.64 -6.90 9.37
C VAL A 239 -16.03 -5.71 10.25
N LEU A 240 -15.19 -5.32 11.20
CA LEU A 240 -15.44 -4.17 12.08
C LEU A 240 -15.53 -2.87 11.30
N LEU A 241 -14.61 -2.65 10.34
CA LEU A 241 -14.64 -1.48 9.48
C LEU A 241 -15.93 -1.44 8.65
N ALA A 242 -16.38 -2.57 8.09
CA ALA A 242 -17.66 -2.65 7.40
C ALA A 242 -18.84 -2.38 8.34
N ALA A 243 -18.83 -2.94 9.55
CA ALA A 243 -19.86 -2.75 10.56
C ALA A 243 -20.00 -1.28 10.99
N VAL A 244 -18.88 -0.53 11.05
CA VAL A 244 -18.89 0.91 11.36
C VAL A 244 -19.26 1.75 10.12
N TYR A 245 -18.64 1.47 8.98
CA TYR A 245 -18.75 2.34 7.80
C TYR A 245 -20.08 2.18 7.04
N VAL A 246 -20.59 0.96 6.89
CA VAL A 246 -21.85 0.71 6.15
C VAL A 246 -23.03 1.48 6.75
N PRO A 247 -23.34 1.45 8.07
CA PRO A 247 -24.43 2.24 8.62
C PRO A 247 -24.17 3.75 8.49
N TYR A 248 -22.93 4.19 8.73
CA TYR A 248 -22.55 5.60 8.56
C TYR A 248 -22.79 6.09 7.11
N SER A 249 -22.47 5.27 6.12
CA SER A 249 -22.61 5.59 4.70
C SER A 249 -24.07 5.80 4.25
N ARG A 250 -25.04 5.28 5.01
CA ARG A 250 -26.48 5.50 4.76
C ARG A 250 -26.93 6.92 5.13
N VAL A 251 -26.23 7.55 6.07
CA VAL A 251 -26.54 8.91 6.55
C VAL A 251 -25.66 9.94 5.86
N VAL A 252 -24.37 9.62 5.67
CA VAL A 252 -23.39 10.51 5.05
C VAL A 252 -22.86 9.88 3.76
N PRO A 253 -23.43 10.20 2.59
CA PRO A 253 -22.97 9.65 1.33
C PRO A 253 -21.62 10.28 0.96
N LEU A 254 -20.55 9.50 1.14
CA LEU A 254 -19.21 9.86 0.70
C LEU A 254 -18.89 9.17 -0.63
N PHE A 255 -18.26 9.91 -1.55
CA PHE A 255 -17.96 9.41 -2.88
C PHE A 255 -16.47 9.40 -3.17
N GLY A 256 -16.05 8.48 -4.05
CA GLY A 256 -14.70 8.43 -4.61
C GLY A 256 -13.60 8.52 -3.55
N LYS A 257 -12.80 9.58 -3.63
CA LYS A 257 -11.63 9.78 -2.75
C LYS A 257 -12.00 10.12 -1.31
N ASP A 258 -13.07 10.87 -1.08
CA ASP A 258 -13.50 11.24 0.28
C ASP A 258 -13.80 9.97 1.08
N ARG A 259 -14.58 9.06 0.48
CA ARG A 259 -14.87 7.74 1.05
C ARG A 259 -13.59 6.97 1.34
N PHE A 260 -12.71 6.87 0.35
CA PHE A 260 -11.51 6.05 0.46
C PHE A 260 -10.56 6.55 1.55
N VAL A 261 -10.40 7.87 1.71
CA VAL A 261 -9.58 8.46 2.77
C VAL A 261 -10.19 8.19 4.14
N VAL A 262 -11.51 8.40 4.32
CA VAL A 262 -12.18 8.10 5.59
C VAL A 262 -12.05 6.63 5.95
N LEU A 263 -12.28 5.72 5.00
CA LEU A 263 -12.06 4.29 5.21
C LEU A 263 -10.62 3.98 5.62
N SER A 264 -9.63 4.60 4.98
CA SER A 264 -8.21 4.38 5.30
C SER A 264 -7.86 4.85 6.72
N LEU A 265 -8.38 6.02 7.14
CA LEU A 265 -8.15 6.56 8.48
C LEU A 265 -8.81 5.70 9.56
N VAL A 266 -10.07 5.30 9.36
CA VAL A 266 -10.78 4.43 10.31
C VAL A 266 -10.14 3.04 10.35
N SER A 267 -9.72 2.51 9.20
CA SER A 267 -9.01 1.23 9.10
C SER A 267 -7.72 1.24 9.92
N PHE A 268 -6.94 2.32 9.85
CA PHE A 268 -5.74 2.48 10.67
C PHE A 268 -6.04 2.36 12.17
N VAL A 269 -7.07 3.06 12.65
CA VAL A 269 -7.48 2.99 14.06
C VAL A 269 -7.94 1.59 14.44
N VAL A 270 -8.80 0.96 13.63
CA VAL A 270 -9.33 -0.39 13.90
C VAL A 270 -8.22 -1.44 13.92
N VAL A 271 -7.31 -1.42 12.95
CA VAL A 271 -6.20 -2.36 12.87
C VAL A 271 -5.28 -2.18 14.07
N THR A 272 -4.81 -0.96 14.36
CA THR A 272 -3.94 -0.72 15.52
C THR A 272 -4.58 -1.14 16.85
N LEU A 273 -5.89 -0.94 17.02
CA LEU A 273 -6.60 -1.43 18.22
C LEU A 273 -6.65 -2.96 18.30
N LEU A 274 -6.92 -3.64 17.19
CA LEU A 274 -6.92 -5.10 17.15
C LEU A 274 -5.54 -5.69 17.39
N GLU A 275 -4.48 -5.09 16.83
CA GLU A 275 -3.10 -5.51 17.05
C GLU A 275 -2.67 -5.26 18.50
N LEU A 276 -3.11 -4.15 19.10
CA LEU A 276 -2.89 -3.89 20.52
C LEU A 276 -3.57 -4.95 21.40
N VAL A 277 -4.80 -5.34 21.06
CA VAL A 277 -5.51 -6.44 21.75
C VAL A 277 -4.80 -7.77 21.53
N ALA A 278 -4.37 -8.07 20.30
CA ALA A 278 -3.60 -9.27 19.97
C ALA A 278 -2.31 -9.36 20.81
N ALA A 279 -1.57 -8.27 20.92
CA ALA A 279 -0.33 -8.21 21.67
C ALA A 279 -0.52 -8.25 23.18
N SER A 280 -1.53 -7.54 23.71
CA SER A 280 -1.75 -7.43 25.16
C SER A 280 -2.48 -8.61 25.77
N VAL A 281 -3.44 -9.21 25.06
CA VAL A 281 -4.28 -10.31 25.57
C VAL A 281 -3.72 -11.67 25.16
N PHE A 282 -3.26 -11.80 23.91
CA PHE A 282 -2.82 -13.08 23.35
C PHE A 282 -1.30 -13.21 23.24
N GLY A 283 -0.55 -12.15 23.57
CA GLY A 283 0.91 -12.13 23.44
C GLY A 283 1.42 -12.16 22.01
N VAL A 284 0.54 -11.99 21.01
CA VAL A 284 0.90 -12.09 19.59
C VAL A 284 1.29 -10.72 19.05
N ARG A 285 2.52 -10.61 18.56
CA ARG A 285 3.07 -9.41 17.95
C ARG A 285 3.25 -9.64 16.45
N LEU A 286 3.07 -8.58 15.66
CA LEU A 286 3.13 -8.64 14.19
C LEU A 286 4.33 -7.83 13.67
N GLY A 287 4.66 -7.98 12.38
CA GLY A 287 5.72 -7.20 11.74
C GLY A 287 5.35 -5.72 11.62
N GLY A 288 6.24 -4.82 12.04
CA GLY A 288 5.98 -3.38 12.15
C GLY A 288 6.07 -2.57 10.85
N PRO A 289 7.24 -2.47 10.17
CA PRO A 289 7.44 -1.52 9.07
C PRO A 289 6.48 -1.68 7.89
N GLN A 290 6.08 -2.91 7.54
CA GLN A 290 5.15 -3.16 6.43
C GLN A 290 3.68 -3.19 6.86
N ASN A 291 3.41 -3.08 8.16
CA ASN A 291 2.06 -3.07 8.70
C ASN A 291 1.20 -1.95 8.13
N VAL A 292 1.80 -0.84 7.70
CA VAL A 292 1.08 0.25 7.02
C VAL A 292 0.24 -0.24 5.84
N VAL A 293 0.71 -1.26 5.12
CA VAL A 293 -0.07 -1.89 4.04
C VAL A 293 -1.27 -2.62 4.61
N PHE A 294 -1.07 -3.45 5.64
CA PHE A 294 -2.14 -4.18 6.33
C PHE A 294 -3.16 -3.24 6.97
N CYS A 295 -2.75 -2.07 7.45
CA CYS A 295 -3.65 -1.02 7.93
C CYS A 295 -4.56 -0.44 6.82
N VAL A 296 -4.18 -0.53 5.55
CA VAL A 296 -4.95 -0.02 4.41
C VAL A 296 -5.77 -1.10 3.71
N LEU A 297 -5.37 -2.37 3.79
CA LEU A 297 -6.07 -3.48 3.13
C LEU A 297 -7.57 -3.57 3.50
N PRO A 298 -7.99 -3.48 4.79
CA PRO A 298 -9.41 -3.47 5.14
C PRO A 298 -10.16 -2.33 4.46
N ALA A 299 -9.57 -1.14 4.37
CA ALA A 299 -10.17 -0.01 3.67
C ALA A 299 -10.40 -0.31 2.17
N ILE A 300 -9.44 -0.97 1.51
CA ILE A 300 -9.58 -1.37 0.10
C ILE A 300 -10.66 -2.43 -0.05
N ILE A 301 -10.66 -3.46 0.80
CA ILE A 301 -11.65 -4.55 0.78
C ILE A 301 -13.06 -3.99 0.97
N VAL A 302 -13.28 -3.23 2.04
CA VAL A 302 -14.59 -2.65 2.37
C VAL A 302 -15.03 -1.66 1.28
N ASN A 303 -14.12 -0.84 0.75
CA ASN A 303 -14.45 0.07 -0.35
C ASN A 303 -14.98 -0.68 -1.59
N ASP A 304 -14.33 -1.79 -1.98
CA ASP A 304 -14.77 -2.59 -3.13
C ASP A 304 -16.08 -3.35 -2.86
N VAL A 305 -16.28 -3.86 -1.63
CA VAL A 305 -17.55 -4.49 -1.22
C VAL A 305 -18.70 -3.49 -1.27
N VAL A 306 -18.51 -2.28 -0.73
CA VAL A 306 -19.53 -1.23 -0.74
C VAL A 306 -19.84 -0.75 -2.16
N GLN A 307 -18.83 -0.62 -3.02
CA GLN A 307 -19.02 -0.09 -4.37
C GLN A 307 -19.58 -1.11 -5.38
N TYR A 308 -19.15 -2.37 -5.31
CA TYR A 308 -19.44 -3.37 -6.34
C TYR A 308 -20.25 -4.57 -5.85
N GLY A 309 -20.50 -4.64 -4.54
CA GLY A 309 -21.24 -5.72 -3.90
C GLY A 309 -20.37 -6.93 -3.53
N LEU A 310 -20.75 -7.61 -2.47
CA LEU A 310 -19.99 -8.73 -1.91
C LEU A 310 -19.75 -9.86 -2.91
N ARG A 311 -20.78 -10.25 -3.69
CA ARG A 311 -20.68 -11.39 -4.61
C ARG A 311 -19.57 -11.22 -5.65
N ARG A 312 -19.51 -10.07 -6.32
CA ARG A 312 -18.50 -9.80 -7.37
C ARG A 312 -17.09 -9.66 -6.82
N THR A 313 -17.00 -9.09 -5.62
CA THR A 313 -15.75 -8.82 -4.93
C THR A 313 -15.16 -10.09 -4.32
N ALA A 314 -15.98 -10.92 -3.65
CA ALA A 314 -15.54 -12.18 -3.06
C ALA A 314 -15.10 -13.19 -4.13
N THR A 315 -15.83 -13.31 -5.25
CA THR A 315 -15.45 -14.26 -6.32
C THR A 315 -14.17 -13.81 -7.04
N GLY A 316 -14.00 -12.52 -7.34
CA GLY A 316 -12.78 -12.03 -7.98
C GLY A 316 -11.58 -12.12 -7.04
N PHE A 317 -11.76 -11.75 -5.77
CA PHE A 317 -10.73 -11.91 -4.74
C PHE A 317 -10.33 -13.38 -4.58
N GLY A 318 -11.30 -14.30 -4.49
CA GLY A 318 -11.03 -15.74 -4.34
C GLY A 318 -10.23 -16.31 -5.52
N LEU A 319 -10.56 -15.94 -6.76
CA LEU A 319 -9.78 -16.35 -7.94
C LEU A 319 -8.35 -15.80 -7.90
N SER A 320 -8.19 -14.53 -7.53
CA SER A 320 -6.87 -13.90 -7.43
C SER A 320 -6.03 -14.52 -6.30
N ALA A 321 -6.64 -14.80 -5.16
CA ALA A 321 -5.98 -15.41 -4.01
C ALA A 321 -5.59 -16.87 -4.30
N ALA A 322 -6.46 -17.64 -4.98
CA ALA A 322 -6.15 -18.99 -5.42
C ALA A 322 -4.98 -19.01 -6.42
N GLY A 323 -4.95 -18.06 -7.38
CA GLY A 323 -3.83 -17.90 -8.30
C GLY A 323 -2.52 -17.57 -7.58
N CYS A 324 -2.54 -16.62 -6.66
CA CYS A 324 -1.38 -16.29 -5.83
C CYS A 324 -0.93 -17.48 -4.96
N ALA A 325 -1.86 -18.18 -4.32
CA ALA A 325 -1.56 -19.35 -3.49
C ALA A 325 -0.91 -20.48 -4.30
N ALA A 326 -1.38 -20.73 -5.53
CA ALA A 326 -0.80 -21.74 -6.42
C ALA A 326 0.65 -21.41 -6.84
N ILE A 327 1.02 -20.13 -6.89
CA ILE A 327 2.42 -19.71 -7.12
C ILE A 327 3.22 -19.75 -5.81
N ALA A 328 2.60 -19.43 -4.67
CA ALA A 328 3.26 -19.43 -3.37
C ALA A 328 3.64 -20.83 -2.88
N THR A 329 2.80 -21.85 -3.12
CA THR A 329 3.03 -23.21 -2.64
C THR A 329 4.37 -23.82 -3.07
N PRO A 330 4.79 -23.79 -4.36
CA PRO A 330 6.10 -24.31 -4.75
C PRO A 330 7.25 -23.46 -4.19
N VAL A 331 7.07 -22.14 -4.04
CA VAL A 331 8.11 -21.25 -3.49
C VAL A 331 8.34 -21.55 -2.01
N LEU A 332 7.28 -21.73 -1.23
CA LEU A 332 7.34 -22.07 0.19
C LEU A 332 7.86 -23.50 0.44
N MET A 333 7.74 -24.41 -0.53
CA MET A 333 8.31 -25.76 -0.44
C MET A 333 9.81 -25.81 -0.77
N LEU A 334 10.35 -24.77 -1.42
CA LEU A 334 11.77 -24.66 -1.81
C LEU A 334 12.62 -23.87 -0.79
N THR A 335 11.98 -23.24 0.19
CA THR A 335 12.61 -22.47 1.28
C THR A 335 12.47 -23.19 2.61
#